data_AF-A0A660NXL5-F1
#
_entry.id   AF-A0A660NXL5-F1
#
_cell.length_a   1.000
_cell.length_b   1.000
_cell.length_c   1.000
_cell.angle_alpha   90.00
_cell.angle_beta   90.00
_cell.angle_gamma   90.00
#
_symmetry.space_group_name_H-M   'P 1'
#
loop_
_entity.id
_entity.type
_entity.pdbx_description
1 polymer ?
#
loop_
_entity_poly.entity_id
_entity_poly.type
_entity_poly.pdbx_seq_one_letter_code
_entity_poly.pdbx_strand_id
1 'polypeptide(L)'
;MKKILLILLFSFAFNFAFAQQAFFDRYNDKEGVSTIYISATMLKMMGNVQAGNKDITRIAKRLDHIQVLHCERPSLVNSIRNA
;
A
#
# COMPACT_ATOMS: atom_id res chain seq x y z
N MET A 1 37.35 17.89 -7.55
CA MET A 1 36.04 18.57 -7.56
C MET A 1 34.92 17.70 -8.17
N LYS A 2 35.03 17.22 -9.41
CA LYS A 2 33.99 16.37 -10.05
C LYS A 2 33.61 15.10 -9.24
N LYS A 3 34.59 14.43 -8.63
CA LYS A 3 34.36 13.23 -7.79
C LYS A 3 33.61 13.53 -6.49
N ILE A 4 33.85 14.70 -5.87
CA ILE A 4 33.16 15.13 -4.65
C ILE A 4 31.69 15.45 -4.96
N LEU A 5 31.44 16.09 -6.12
CA LEU A 5 30.08 16.38 -6.58
C LEU A 5 29.25 15.10 -6.80
N LEU A 6 29.87 14.07 -7.38
CA LEU A 6 29.24 12.76 -7.57
C LEU A 6 28.89 12.08 -6.25
N ILE A 7 29.80 12.10 -5.27
CA ILE A 7 29.54 11.52 -3.93
C ILE A 7 28.38 12.24 -3.25
N LEU A 8 28.32 13.56 -3.34
CA LEU A 8 27.24 14.37 -2.78
C LEU A 8 25.88 14.03 -3.44
N LEU A 9 25.87 13.87 -4.77
CA LEU A 9 24.68 13.48 -5.52
C LEU A 9 24.18 12.08 -5.15
N PHE A 10 25.08 11.10 -5.02
CA PHE A 10 24.72 9.74 -4.62
C PHE A 10 24.21 9.68 -3.17
N SER A 11 24.82 10.43 -2.24
CA SER A 11 24.32 10.55 -0.87
C SER A 11 22.93 11.18 -0.81
N PHE A 12 22.64 12.16 -1.67
CA PHE A 12 21.31 12.78 -1.75
C PHE A 12 20.26 11.82 -2.32
N ALA A 13 20.61 11.08 -3.38
CA ALA A 13 19.70 10.11 -4.02
C ALA A 13 19.28 8.97 -3.08
N PHE A 14 20.17 8.50 -2.20
CA PHE A 14 19.87 7.47 -1.22
C PHE A 14 18.75 7.91 -0.26
N ASN A 15 18.75 9.16 0.20
CA ASN A 15 17.75 9.67 1.14
C ASN A 15 16.33 9.74 0.53
N PHE A 16 16.20 9.97 -0.77
CA PHE A 16 14.89 9.98 -1.45
C PHE A 16 14.30 8.58 -1.65
N ALA A 17 15.14 7.56 -1.84
CA ALA A 17 14.68 6.18 -2.06
C ALA A 17 14.03 5.57 -0.80
N PHE A 18 14.48 5.94 0.40
CA PHE A 18 13.95 5.41 1.66
C PHE A 18 12.74 6.16 2.21
N ALA A 19 12.39 7.33 1.65
CA ALA A 19 11.32 8.19 2.17
C ALA A 19 9.97 8.05 1.45
N GLN A 20 9.90 7.28 0.36
CA GLN A 20 8.62 6.90 -0.25
C GLN A 20 7.99 5.77 0.58
N GLN A 21 7.55 6.11 1.79
CA GLN A 21 6.78 5.21 2.62
C GLN A 21 5.49 4.85 1.87
N ALA A 22 5.20 3.56 1.71
CA ALA A 22 4.01 3.12 0.98
C ALA A 22 2.77 3.70 1.66
N PHE A 23 1.76 4.11 0.88
CA PHE A 23 0.57 4.84 1.37
C PHE A 23 -0.03 4.20 2.64
N PHE A 24 -0.15 2.86 2.67
CA PHE A 24 -0.71 2.13 3.80
C PHE A 24 0.22 2.09 5.02
N ASP A 25 1.53 2.00 4.83
CA ASP A 25 2.52 1.97 5.92
C ASP A 25 2.48 3.28 6.74
N ARG A 26 2.15 4.40 6.09
CA ARG A 26 1.95 5.69 6.77
C ARG A 26 0.81 5.68 7.79
N TYR A 27 -0.18 4.81 7.57
CA TYR A 27 -1.42 4.76 8.35
C TYR A 27 -1.57 3.50 9.20
N ASN A 28 -0.71 2.49 9.03
CA ASN A 28 -0.77 1.21 9.75
C ASN A 28 -0.73 1.38 11.29
N ASP A 29 0.04 2.35 11.79
CA ASP A 29 0.20 2.61 13.23
C ASP A 29 -0.64 3.80 13.74
N LYS A 30 -1.60 4.29 12.96
CA LYS A 30 -2.47 5.39 13.37
C LYS A 30 -3.65 4.85 14.17
N GLU A 31 -3.76 5.28 15.42
CA GLU A 31 -4.91 4.99 16.28
C GLU A 31 -6.24 5.30 15.56
N GLY A 32 -7.17 4.34 15.55
CA GLY A 32 -8.45 4.45 14.83
C GLY A 32 -8.35 4.23 13.32
N VAL A 33 -7.22 3.73 12.83
CA VAL A 33 -7.03 3.24 11.46
C VAL A 33 -6.61 1.77 11.51
N SER A 34 -7.20 0.94 10.66
CA SER A 34 -6.82 -0.45 10.48
C SER A 34 -6.48 -0.69 9.03
N THR A 35 -5.32 -1.29 8.77
CA THR A 35 -4.89 -1.68 7.42
C THR A 35 -4.78 -3.19 7.32
N ILE A 36 -5.43 -3.77 6.31
CA ILE A 36 -5.45 -5.21 6.05
C ILE A 36 -4.73 -5.44 4.72
N TYR A 37 -3.76 -6.35 4.74
CA TYR A 37 -3.06 -6.82 3.54
C TYR A 37 -3.46 -8.27 3.23
N ILE A 38 -3.98 -8.49 2.03
CA ILE A 38 -4.35 -9.81 1.52
C ILE A 38 -3.38 -10.16 0.39
N SER A 39 -2.53 -11.16 0.60
CA SER A 39 -1.51 -11.57 -0.38
C SER A 39 -2.09 -12.37 -1.55
N ALA A 40 -1.36 -12.43 -2.67
CA ALA A 40 -1.69 -13.32 -3.80
C ALA A 40 -1.94 -14.77 -3.35
N THR A 41 -1.16 -15.29 -2.40
CA THR A 41 -1.34 -16.66 -1.90
C THR A 41 -2.68 -16.82 -1.21
N MET A 42 -3.07 -15.87 -0.36
CA MET A 42 -4.38 -15.86 0.28
C MET A 42 -5.51 -15.79 -0.75
N LEU A 43 -5.38 -14.92 -1.76
CA LEU A 43 -6.37 -14.80 -2.85
C LEU A 43 -6.48 -16.08 -3.69
N LYS A 44 -5.38 -16.80 -3.90
CA LYS A 44 -5.38 -18.09 -4.61
C LYS A 44 -6.00 -19.22 -3.79
N MET A 45 -5.90 -19.14 -2.47
CA MET A 45 -6.55 -20.06 -1.53
C MET A 45 -8.04 -19.79 -1.36
N MET A 46 -8.52 -18.59 -1.71
CA MET A 46 -9.95 -18.34 -1.80
C MET A 46 -10.56 -19.27 -2.85
N GLY A 47 -11.65 -19.92 -2.47
CA GLY A 47 -12.43 -20.78 -3.37
C GLY A 47 -13.15 -19.97 -4.45
N ASN A 48 -14.40 -20.31 -4.71
CA ASN A 48 -15.20 -19.51 -5.64
C ASN A 48 -15.53 -18.15 -5.02
N VAL A 49 -15.27 -17.07 -5.75
CA VAL A 49 -15.49 -15.69 -5.32
C VAL A 49 -16.60 -15.07 -6.16
N GLN A 50 -17.67 -14.61 -5.51
CA GLN A 50 -18.79 -13.94 -6.17
C GLN A 50 -18.85 -12.46 -5.78
N ALA A 51 -19.15 -11.61 -6.76
CA ALA A 51 -19.51 -10.22 -6.55
C ALA A 51 -20.94 -10.01 -7.06
N GLY A 52 -21.92 -10.06 -6.15
CA GLY A 52 -23.33 -10.13 -6.52
C GLY A 52 -23.63 -11.41 -7.31
N ASN A 53 -24.16 -11.28 -8.53
CA ASN A 53 -24.46 -12.41 -9.42
C ASN A 53 -23.33 -12.75 -10.40
N LYS A 54 -22.14 -12.15 -10.25
CA LYS A 54 -20.98 -12.40 -11.14
C LYS A 54 -19.92 -13.23 -10.43
N ASP A 55 -19.45 -14.28 -11.11
CA ASP A 55 -18.25 -15.02 -10.71
C ASP A 55 -17.00 -14.20 -11.07
N ILE A 56 -16.23 -13.81 -10.06
CA ILE A 56 -14.99 -13.05 -10.21
C ILE A 56 -13.76 -13.89 -9.82
N THR A 57 -13.90 -15.20 -9.63
CA THR A 57 -12.82 -16.11 -9.21
C THR A 57 -11.59 -15.99 -10.09
N ARG A 58 -11.78 -15.86 -11.41
CA ARG A 58 -10.67 -15.68 -12.37
C ARG A 58 -9.93 -14.36 -12.18
N ILE A 59 -10.64 -13.30 -11.79
CA ILE A 59 -10.05 -11.98 -11.52
C ILE A 59 -9.28 -12.07 -10.19
N ALA A 60 -9.92 -12.58 -9.13
CA ALA A 60 -9.32 -12.72 -7.81
C ALA A 60 -7.99 -13.50 -7.83
N LYS A 61 -7.93 -14.62 -8.58
CA LYS A 61 -6.72 -15.44 -8.73
C LYS A 61 -5.57 -14.78 -9.49
N ARG A 62 -5.83 -13.67 -10.19
CA ARG A 62 -4.84 -12.90 -10.98
C ARG A 62 -4.39 -11.62 -10.28
N LEU A 63 -4.97 -11.27 -9.14
CA LEU A 63 -4.53 -10.12 -8.35
C LEU A 63 -3.24 -10.48 -7.58
N ASP A 64 -2.32 -9.53 -7.53
CA ASP A 64 -1.07 -9.68 -6.78
C ASP A 64 -1.29 -9.50 -5.26
N HIS A 65 -2.17 -8.57 -4.88
CA HIS A 65 -2.61 -8.37 -3.51
C HIS A 65 -3.84 -7.46 -3.47
N ILE A 66 -4.51 -7.42 -2.31
CA ILE A 66 -5.52 -6.42 -1.97
C ILE A 66 -5.11 -5.75 -0.68
N GLN A 67 -5.21 -4.43 -0.63
CA GLN A 67 -5.02 -3.62 0.58
C GLN A 67 -6.32 -2.91 0.92
N VAL A 68 -6.74 -3.00 2.18
CA VAL A 68 -7.96 -2.36 2.69
C VAL A 68 -7.58 -1.47 3.86
N LEU A 69 -7.97 -0.20 3.81
CA LEU A 69 -7.80 0.75 4.91
C LEU A 69 -9.17 1.09 5.45
N HIS A 70 -9.38 0.84 6.72
CA HIS A 70 -10.55 1.27 7.47
C HIS A 70 -10.15 2.40 8.42
N CYS A 71 -10.94 3.47 8.46
CA CYS A 71 -10.68 4.61 9.33
C CYS A 71 -11.95 4.98 10.08
N GLU A 72 -11.88 4.91 11.41
CA GLU A 72 -12.98 5.25 12.32
C GLU A 72 -12.96 6.74 12.71
N ARG A 73 -11.84 7.43 12.44
CA ARG A 73 -11.63 8.83 12.84
C ARG A 73 -11.95 9.79 11.70
N PRO A 74 -13.04 10.57 11.79
CA PRO A 74 -13.39 11.54 10.74
C PRO A 74 -12.29 12.58 10.48
N SER A 75 -11.51 12.92 11.50
CA SER A 75 -10.41 13.88 11.39
C SER A 75 -9.27 13.42 10.48
N LEU A 76 -9.08 12.11 10.29
CA LEU A 76 -8.04 11.56 9.43
C LEU A 76 -8.51 11.35 7.98
N VAL A 77 -9.83 11.34 7.73
CA VAL A 77 -10.42 11.05 6.40
C VAL A 77 -9.90 12.01 5.33
N ASN A 78 -9.81 13.31 5.64
CA ASN A 78 -9.31 14.30 4.68
C ASN A 78 -7.81 14.11 4.39
N SER A 79 -7.01 13.71 5.39
CA SER A 79 -5.60 13.39 5.17
C SER A 79 -5.44 12.15 4.31
N ILE A 80 -6.25 11.11 4.53
CA ILE A 80 -6.21 9.86 3.77
C ILE A 80 -6.66 10.09 2.32
N ARG A 81 -7.73 10.86 2.12
CA ARG A 81 -8.29 11.16 0.79
C ARG A 81 -7.32 11.94 -0.10
N ASN A 82 -6.53 12.84 0.49
CA ASN A 82 -5.64 13.76 -0.23
C ASN A 82 -4.15 13.34 -0.15
N ALA A 83 -3.86 12.12 0.31
CA ALA A 83 -2.49 11.62 0.47
C ALA A 83 -1.88 11.07 -0.82
#